data_AF-A0A7K7KI05-F1
#
_entry.id   AF-A0A7K7KI05-F1
#
_cell.length_a   1.000
_cell.length_b   1.000
_cell.length_c   1.000
_cell.angle_alpha   90.00
_cell.angle_beta   90.00
_cell.angle_gamma   90.00
#
_symmetry.space_group_name_H-M   'P 1'
#
loop_
_entity.id
_entity.type
_entity.pdbx_description
1 polymer ?
#
loop_
_entity_poly.entity_id
_entity_poly.type
_entity_poly.pdbx_seq_one_letter_code
_entity_poly.pdbx_strand_id
1 'polypeptide(L)'
;SGFRSSTSSPPQKPSGPPGDPPGTPPLAPVLQLLRSQLQEKDALIRHLENDWERSRAQREREERLLVTAWYNMGLALQQHEGDAAAAAAWGGPGGARSFLAQQRLATAARRARAPHGWAASSS
;
A
#
# COMPACT_ATOMS: atom_id res chain seq x y z
N SER A 1 73.53 21.75 88.71
CA SER A 1 73.13 22.71 87.66
C SER A 1 73.26 22.03 86.31
N GLY A 2 72.27 22.21 85.42
CA GLY A 2 72.32 21.83 84.01
C GLY A 2 71.81 20.43 83.66
N PHE A 3 71.04 20.19 82.59
CA PHE A 3 70.02 20.96 81.89
C PHE A 3 69.20 19.91 81.10
N ARG A 4 67.93 20.19 80.83
CA ARG A 4 66.96 19.29 80.20
C ARG A 4 67.26 19.09 78.71
N SER A 5 66.88 17.94 78.16
CA SER A 5 66.35 17.85 76.79
C SER A 5 65.48 16.60 76.64
N SER A 6 64.17 16.78 76.87
CA SER A 6 63.13 15.86 76.43
C SER A 6 63.07 15.90 74.91
N THR A 7 63.34 14.79 74.24
CA THR A 7 63.11 14.65 72.80
C THR A 7 61.62 14.40 72.57
N SER A 8 60.89 15.38 72.03
CA SER A 8 59.48 15.21 71.69
C SER A 8 59.35 14.32 70.46
N SER A 9 58.66 13.18 70.62
CA SER A 9 58.21 12.35 69.50
C SER A 9 57.20 13.10 68.62
N PRO A 10 57.22 12.94 67.29
CA PRO A 10 56.21 13.53 66.40
C PRO A 10 54.88 12.75 66.49
N PRO A 11 53.73 13.39 66.22
CA PRO A 11 52.45 12.71 66.25
C PRO A 11 52.30 11.76 65.05
N GLN A 12 51.86 10.52 65.32
CA GLN A 12 51.49 9.58 64.27
C GLN A 12 50.22 10.07 63.55
N LYS A 13 50.31 10.17 62.22
CA LYS A 13 49.20 10.48 61.32
C LYS A 13 48.37 9.20 61.13
N PRO A 14 47.06 9.16 61.41
CA PRO A 14 46.26 7.97 61.12
C PRO A 14 46.16 7.80 59.59
N SER A 15 46.72 6.71 59.09
CA SER A 15 46.52 6.21 57.73
C SER A 15 45.09 5.67 57.60
N GLY A 16 44.13 6.56 57.31
CA GLY A 16 42.84 6.16 56.73
C GLY A 16 43.00 5.88 55.23
N PRO A 17 42.16 5.01 54.63
CA PRO A 17 42.17 4.79 53.19
C PRO A 17 41.87 6.12 52.47
N PRO A 18 42.38 6.34 51.24
CA PRO A 18 41.99 7.52 50.47
C PRO A 18 40.48 7.41 50.22
N GLY A 19 39.72 8.33 50.82
CA GLY A 19 38.29 8.42 50.57
C GLY A 19 38.04 8.67 49.09
N ASP A 20 37.19 7.84 48.49
CA ASP A 20 36.59 8.12 47.20
C ASP A 20 35.97 9.54 47.21
N PRO A 21 36.06 10.31 46.12
CA PRO A 21 35.56 11.67 46.11
C PRO A 21 34.04 11.69 46.36
N PRO A 22 33.54 12.53 47.29
CA PRO A 22 32.11 12.68 47.52
C PRO A 22 31.53 13.54 46.41
N GLY A 23 30.73 12.95 45.53
CA GLY A 23 29.93 13.73 44.58
C GLY A 23 29.72 13.14 43.20
N THR A 24 30.23 11.94 42.87
CA THR A 24 29.78 11.28 41.64
C THR A 24 28.33 10.82 41.86
N PRO A 25 27.33 11.39 41.16
CA PRO A 25 25.98 10.82 41.20
C PRO A 25 26.08 9.36 40.75
N PRO A 26 25.23 8.45 41.26
CA PRO A 26 25.31 7.05 40.86
C PRO A 26 25.07 6.96 39.35
N LEU A 27 26.16 6.82 38.59
CA LEU A 27 26.14 6.80 37.13
C LEU A 27 25.50 5.50 36.63
N ALA A 28 25.55 4.46 37.46
CA ALA A 28 24.98 3.14 37.19
C ALA A 28 23.46 3.16 36.85
N PRO A 29 22.56 3.74 37.66
CA PRO A 29 21.14 3.82 37.32
C PRO A 29 20.85 4.64 36.06
N VAL A 30 21.60 5.72 35.80
CA VAL A 30 21.46 6.51 34.57
C VAL A 30 21.87 5.67 33.34
N LEU A 31 22.98 4.92 33.44
CA LEU A 31 23.42 4.01 32.38
C LEU A 31 22.42 2.87 32.14
N GLN A 32 21.81 2.32 33.19
CA GLN A 32 20.76 1.32 33.06
C GLN A 32 19.52 1.90 32.36
N LEU A 33 19.11 3.11 32.72
CA LEU A 33 18.01 3.80 32.07
C LEU A 33 18.30 4.05 30.59
N LEU A 34 19.51 4.51 30.24
CA LEU A 34 19.91 4.72 28.84
C LEU A 34 19.91 3.41 28.05
N ARG A 35 20.34 2.30 28.65
CA ARG A 35 20.27 0.97 28.01
C ARG A 35 18.82 0.54 27.76
N SER A 36 17.92 0.74 28.72
CA SER A 36 16.48 0.48 28.54
C SER A 36 15.92 1.31 27.40
N GLN A 37 16.21 2.62 27.40
CA GLN A 37 15.76 3.53 26.35
C GLN A 37 16.27 3.13 24.96
N LEU A 38 17.53 2.69 24.86
CA LEU A 38 18.08 2.20 23.59
C LEU A 38 17.37 0.93 23.13
N GLN A 39 17.16 -0.03 24.03
CA GLN A 39 16.44 -1.27 23.71
C GLN A 39 14.99 -1.02 23.28
N GLU A 40 14.30 -0.09 23.94
CA GLU A 40 12.95 0.34 23.57
C GLU A 40 12.92 1.01 22.18
N LYS A 41 13.89 1.89 21.90
CA LYS A 41 14.04 2.53 20.59
C LYS A 41 14.33 1.50 19.50
N ASP A 42 15.22 0.54 19.75
CA ASP A 42 15.56 -0.54 18.80
C ASP A 42 14.37 -1.48 18.56
N ALA A 43 13.54 -1.72 19.57
CA ALA A 43 12.29 -2.46 19.42
C ALA A 43 11.28 -1.69 18.56
N LEU A 44 11.15 -0.37 18.80
CA LEU A 44 10.27 0.50 18.01
C LEU A 44 10.73 0.59 16.55
N ILE A 45 12.02 0.75 16.31
CA ILE A 45 12.58 0.80 14.94
C ILE A 45 12.21 -0.48 14.19
N ARG A 46 12.48 -1.65 14.79
CA ARG A 46 12.12 -2.94 14.17
C ARG A 46 10.63 -3.08 13.92
N HIS A 47 9.79 -2.60 14.83
CA HIS A 47 8.34 -2.63 14.63
C HIS A 47 7.93 -1.78 13.42
N LEU A 48 8.44 -0.55 13.33
CA LEU A 48 8.13 0.36 12.23
C LEU A 48 8.66 -0.15 10.89
N GLU A 49 9.84 -0.76 10.86
CA GLU A 49 10.37 -1.41 9.66
C GLU A 49 9.46 -2.54 9.18
N ASN A 50 9.03 -3.42 10.10
CA ASN A 50 8.10 -4.51 9.78
C ASN A 50 6.75 -3.98 9.28
N ASP A 51 6.19 -2.96 9.92
CA ASP A 51 4.92 -2.35 9.50
C ASP A 51 5.02 -1.70 8.13
N TRP A 52 6.15 -1.05 7.84
CA TRP A 52 6.41 -0.46 6.54
C TRP A 52 6.50 -1.53 5.45
N GLU A 53 7.23 -2.61 5.70
CA GLU A 53 7.31 -3.74 4.76
C GLU A 53 5.95 -4.40 4.52
N ARG A 54 5.16 -4.61 5.58
CA ARG A 54 3.79 -5.14 5.47
C ARG A 54 2.90 -4.22 4.65
N SER A 55 2.94 -2.92 4.92
CA SER A 55 2.15 -1.91 4.20
C SER A 55 2.53 -1.85 2.73
N ARG A 56 3.83 -1.96 2.42
CA ARG A 56 4.33 -2.02 1.05
C ARG A 56 3.84 -3.27 0.33
N ALA A 57 3.99 -4.45 0.93
CA ALA A 57 3.55 -5.71 0.36
C ALA A 57 2.04 -5.75 0.12
N GLN A 58 1.25 -5.16 1.02
CA GLN A 58 -0.19 -5.02 0.84
C GLN A 58 -0.52 -4.14 -0.37
N ARG A 59 0.15 -2.99 -0.50
CA ARG A 59 -0.08 -2.05 -1.61
C ARG A 59 0.25 -2.69 -2.96
N GLU A 60 1.37 -3.41 -3.06
CA GLU A 60 1.74 -4.17 -4.26
C GLU A 60 0.72 -5.26 -4.61
N ARG A 61 0.13 -5.92 -3.60
CA ARG A 61 -0.95 -6.90 -3.81
C ARG A 61 -2.23 -6.23 -4.33
N GLU A 62 -2.61 -5.09 -3.75
CA GLU A 62 -3.78 -4.31 -4.18
C GLU A 62 -3.63 -3.83 -5.62
N GLU A 63 -2.44 -3.34 -6.01
CA GLU A 63 -2.15 -2.93 -7.39
C GLU A 63 -2.33 -4.08 -8.38
N ARG A 64 -1.84 -5.28 -8.05
CA ARG A 64 -2.04 -6.47 -8.90
C ARG A 64 -3.52 -6.83 -9.05
N LEU A 65 -4.30 -6.72 -7.96
CA LEU A 65 -5.74 -6.97 -8.00
C LEU A 65 -6.47 -5.93 -8.83
N LEU A 66 -6.10 -4.64 -8.71
CA LEU A 66 -6.68 -3.56 -9.50
C LEU A 66 -6.42 -3.76 -11.00
N VAL A 67 -5.19 -4.07 -11.39
CA VAL A 67 -4.83 -4.36 -12.79
C VAL A 67 -5.64 -5.54 -13.33
N THR A 68 -5.75 -6.61 -12.54
CA THR A 68 -6.50 -7.81 -12.93
C THR A 68 -8.00 -7.52 -13.05
N ALA A 69 -8.58 -6.81 -12.08
CA ALA A 69 -9.99 -6.43 -12.09
C ALA A 69 -10.30 -5.53 -13.29
N TRP A 70 -9.41 -4.57 -13.60
CA TRP A 70 -9.58 -3.69 -14.75
C TRP A 70 -9.56 -4.45 -16.09
N TYR A 71 -8.60 -5.35 -16.28
CA TYR A 71 -8.56 -6.21 -17.46
C TYR A 71 -9.81 -7.10 -17.57
N ASN A 72 -10.20 -7.74 -16.47
CA ASN A 72 -11.39 -8.59 -16.43
C ASN A 72 -12.67 -7.80 -16.73
N MET A 73 -12.80 -6.58 -16.21
CA MET A 73 -13.93 -5.69 -16.52
C MET A 73 -13.93 -5.28 -17.99
N GLY A 74 -12.77 -4.94 -18.57
CA GLY A 74 -12.65 -4.64 -20.00
C GLY A 74 -13.11 -5.80 -20.88
N LEU A 75 -12.68 -7.02 -20.54
CA LEU A 75 -13.11 -8.22 -21.24
C LEU A 75 -14.61 -8.51 -21.04
N ALA A 76 -15.15 -8.27 -19.85
CA ALA A 76 -16.58 -8.43 -19.58
C ALA A 76 -17.44 -7.43 -20.39
N LEU A 77 -16.99 -6.18 -20.52
CA LEU A 77 -17.67 -5.17 -21.34
C LEU A 77 -17.64 -5.56 -22.82
N GLN A 78 -16.49 -5.98 -23.34
CA GLN A 78 -16.35 -6.42 -24.73
C GLN A 78 -17.19 -7.67 -25.02
N GLN A 79 -17.25 -8.62 -24.08
CA GLN A 79 -18.15 -9.78 -24.20
C GLN A 79 -19.61 -9.36 -24.17
N HIS A 80 -20.01 -8.44 -23.30
CA HIS A 80 -21.39 -7.95 -23.27
C HIS A 80 -21.78 -7.19 -24.55
N GLU A 81 -20.87 -6.41 -25.14
CA GLU A 81 -21.08 -5.79 -26.45
C GLU A 81 -21.13 -6.83 -27.58
N GLY A 82 -20.24 -7.82 -27.54
CA GLY A 82 -20.21 -8.93 -28.50
C GLY A 82 -21.45 -9.82 -28.42
N ASP A 83 -21.92 -10.14 -27.21
CA ASP A 83 -23.11 -10.93 -26.94
C ASP A 83 -24.39 -10.14 -27.21
N ALA A 84 -24.43 -8.83 -26.95
CA ALA A 84 -25.55 -7.98 -27.35
C ALA A 84 -25.62 -7.83 -28.87
N ALA A 85 -24.48 -7.64 -29.54
CA ALA A 85 -24.40 -7.59 -31.00
C ALA A 85 -24.72 -8.95 -31.63
N ALA A 86 -24.25 -10.05 -31.03
CA ALA A 86 -24.58 -11.41 -31.44
C ALA A 86 -26.04 -11.73 -31.17
N ALA A 87 -26.62 -11.39 -30.01
CA ALA A 87 -28.03 -11.57 -29.72
C ALA A 87 -28.93 -10.73 -30.66
N ALA A 88 -28.48 -9.54 -31.06
CA ALA A 88 -29.14 -8.72 -32.07
C ALA A 88 -28.99 -9.29 -33.49
N ALA A 89 -27.85 -9.91 -33.81
CA ALA A 89 -27.59 -10.55 -35.11
C ALA A 89 -28.27 -11.92 -35.24
N TRP A 90 -28.40 -12.67 -34.15
CA TRP A 90 -28.91 -14.03 -34.07
C TRP A 90 -30.35 -14.12 -33.54
N GLY A 91 -31.00 -12.99 -33.24
CA GLY A 91 -32.43 -12.95 -32.92
C GLY A 91 -32.79 -13.70 -31.63
N GLY A 92 -32.02 -13.49 -30.55
CA GLY A 92 -32.33 -14.05 -29.23
C GLY A 92 -33.61 -13.47 -28.60
N PRO A 93 -34.30 -14.22 -27.71
CA PRO A 93 -35.63 -13.88 -27.20
C PRO A 93 -35.57 -12.68 -26.26
N GLY A 94 -35.79 -11.49 -26.82
CA GLY A 94 -35.64 -10.19 -26.14
C GLY A 94 -35.12 -9.11 -27.08
N GLY A 95 -34.53 -9.49 -28.22
CA GLY A 95 -34.13 -8.59 -29.30
C GLY A 95 -35.32 -8.07 -30.09
N ALA A 96 -36.18 -7.26 -29.48
CA ALA A 96 -37.20 -6.51 -30.20
C ALA A 96 -36.50 -5.52 -31.14
N ARG A 97 -36.25 -5.95 -32.38
CA ARG A 97 -35.81 -5.05 -33.46
C ARG A 97 -36.78 -3.87 -33.46
N SER A 98 -36.27 -2.66 -33.26
CA SER A 98 -37.13 -1.47 -33.17
C SER A 98 -38.07 -1.43 -34.39
N PHE A 99 -39.29 -0.92 -34.20
CA PHE A 99 -40.26 -0.81 -35.29
C PHE A 99 -39.66 -0.10 -36.52
N LEU A 100 -38.76 0.88 -36.30
CA LEU A 100 -38.01 1.55 -37.36
C LEU A 100 -37.02 0.63 -38.08
N ALA A 101 -36.30 -0.25 -37.36
CA ALA A 101 -35.44 -1.26 -37.95
C ALA A 101 -36.25 -2.27 -38.78
N GLN A 102 -37.41 -2.69 -38.28
CA GLN A 102 -38.34 -3.54 -39.02
C GLN A 102 -38.88 -2.81 -40.27
N GLN A 103 -39.24 -1.52 -40.16
CA GLN A 103 -39.71 -0.69 -41.26
C GLN A 103 -38.63 -0.51 -42.34
N ARG A 104 -37.37 -0.27 -41.95
CA ARG A 104 -36.23 -0.18 -42.87
C ARG A 104 -36.07 -1.45 -43.70
N LEU A 105 -36.17 -2.61 -43.05
CA LEU A 105 -36.04 -3.91 -43.73
C LEU A 105 -37.23 -4.22 -44.62
N ALA A 106 -38.46 -3.97 -44.15
CA ALA A 106 -39.67 -4.13 -44.95
C ALA A 106 -39.65 -3.23 -46.19
N THR A 107 -39.18 -1.99 -46.05
CA THR A 107 -39.03 -1.04 -47.17
C THR A 107 -37.93 -1.46 -48.12
N ALA A 108 -36.78 -1.90 -47.61
CA ALA A 108 -35.66 -2.40 -48.41
C ALA A 108 -36.06 -3.67 -49.20
N ALA A 109 -36.77 -4.61 -48.57
CA ALA A 109 -37.29 -5.82 -49.22
C ALA A 109 -38.29 -5.48 -50.33
N ARG A 110 -39.19 -4.51 -50.11
CA ARG A 110 -40.13 -4.03 -51.14
C ARG A 110 -39.41 -3.37 -52.31
N ARG A 111 -38.36 -2.58 -52.06
CA ARG A 111 -37.53 -1.97 -53.13
C ARG A 111 -36.70 -3.00 -53.89
N ALA A 112 -36.17 -4.03 -53.22
CA ALA A 112 -35.44 -5.12 -53.85
C ALA A 112 -36.37 -6.05 -54.65
N ARG A 113 -37.65 -6.17 -54.26
CA ARG A 113 -38.69 -6.94 -54.95
C ARG A 113 -39.39 -6.14 -56.05
N ALA A 114 -39.25 -4.81 -56.07
CA ALA A 114 -39.76 -3.98 -57.14
C ALA A 114 -38.93 -4.26 -58.41
N PRO A 115 -39.51 -4.86 -59.47
CA PRO A 115 -38.80 -4.99 -60.72
C PRO A 115 -38.54 -3.59 -61.25
N HIS A 116 -37.30 -3.33 -61.65
CA HIS A 116 -36.92 -2.42 -62.72
C HIS A 116 -37.98 -2.46 -63.84
N GLY A 117 -38.94 -1.53 -63.76
CA GLY A 117 -40.15 -1.54 -64.55
C GLY A 117 -40.59 -0.11 -64.84
N TRP A 118 -39.63 0.74 -65.17
CA TRP A 118 -39.88 1.92 -65.99
C TRP A 118 -38.74 2.00 -67.00
N ALA A 119 -38.79 1.11 -67.98
CA ALA A 119 -38.22 1.44 -69.27
C ALA A 119 -39.06 2.60 -69.78
N ALA A 120 -38.47 3.80 -69.78
CA ALA A 120 -38.96 4.93 -70.53
C ALA A 120 -39.07 4.47 -72.00
N SER A 121 -40.29 4.14 -72.42
CA SER A 121 -40.63 3.92 -73.81
C SER A 121 -40.58 5.26 -74.52
N SER A 122 -39.61 5.36 -75.41
CA SER A 122 -39.52 6.27 -76.54
C SER A 122 -40.87 6.58 -77.20
N SER A 123 -41.18 7.86 -77.36
CA SER A 123 -41.67 8.51 -78.60
C SER A 123 -41.61 10.02 -78.45
#